data_AF-K0JUG8-F1
#
_entry.id   AF-K0JUG8-F1
#
_cell.length_a   1.000
_cell.length_b   1.000
_cell.length_c   1.000
_cell.angle_alpha   90.00
_cell.angle_beta   90.00
_cell.angle_gamma   90.00
#
_symmetry.space_group_name_H-M   'P 1'
#
loop_
_entity.id
_entity.type
_entity.pdbx_description
1 polymer ?
#
loop_
_entity_poly.entity_id
_entity_poly.type
_entity_poly.pdbx_seq_one_letter_code
_entity_poly.pdbx_strand_id
1 'polypeptide(L)' 'MITWRKSSRSNSTANCVEVAYGSDRVSARDSKNTPPSISVPVRAWARFLRRSRG' A
#
# COMPACT_ATOMS: atom_id res chain seq x y z
N MET A 1 -3.42 15.85 -3.24
CA MET A 1 -2.22 15.26 -2.61
C MET A 1 -2.63 13.93 -2.01
N ILE A 2 -1.92 12.83 -2.30
CA ILE A 2 -2.28 11.51 -1.76
C ILE A 2 -1.53 11.28 -0.44
N THR A 3 -2.24 10.90 0.63
CA THR A 3 -1.63 10.71 1.95
C THR A 3 -1.15 9.27 2.09
N TRP A 4 0.17 9.10 2.25
CA TRP A 4 0.78 7.79 2.50
C TRP A 4 0.65 7.39 3.97
N ARG A 5 0.28 6.13 4.20
CA ARG A 5 0.22 5.52 5.54
C ARG A 5 1.20 4.37 5.60
N LYS A 6 2.13 4.43 6.55
CA LYS A 6 3.07 3.34 6.83
C LYS A 6 2.35 2.18 7.51
N SER A 7 2.69 0.96 7.12
CA SER A 7 2.19 -0.24 7.79
C SER A 7 2.72 -0.34 9.22
N SER A 8 1.88 -0.79 10.17
CA SER A 8 2.32 -1.08 11.54
C SER A 8 3.23 -2.30 11.64
N ARG A 9 3.38 -3.08 10.56
CA ARG A 9 4.33 -4.20 10.46
C ARG A 9 5.68 -3.78 9.88
N SER A 10 5.83 -2.51 9.51
CA SER A 10 7.10 -1.89 9.12
C SER A 10 7.86 -1.46 10.37
N ASN A 11 9.16 -1.71 10.42
CA ASN A 11 10.05 -1.14 11.44
C ASN A 11 11.18 -0.34 10.76
N SER A 12 12.16 0.14 11.52
CA SER A 12 13.26 0.97 11.00
C SER A 12 14.14 0.24 9.99
N THR A 13 14.25 -1.08 10.10
CA THR A 13 15.20 -1.89 9.32
C THR A 13 14.53 -2.76 8.26
N ALA A 14 13.27 -3.16 8.42
CA ALA A 14 12.60 -4.16 7.59
C ALA A 14 11.14 -3.82 7.25
N ASN A 15 10.60 -4.54 6.25
CA ASN A 15 9.19 -4.54 5.84
C ASN A 15 8.63 -3.17 5.48
N CYS A 16 9.46 -2.26 4.96
CA CYS A 16 9.18 -0.83 4.82
C CYS A 16 8.06 -0.53 3.82
N VAL A 17 6.82 -0.86 4.14
CA VAL A 17 5.67 -0.71 3.24
C VAL A 17 4.83 0.50 3.63
N GLU A 18 4.43 1.26 2.61
CA GLU A 18 3.45 2.34 2.70
C GLU A 18 2.33 2.13 1.68
N VAL A 19 1.11 2.52 2.07
CA VAL A 19 -0.08 2.47 1.22
C VAL A 19 -0.74 3.84 1.19
N ALA A 20 -1.20 4.26 0.02
CA ALA A 20 -1.94 5.50 -0.16
C ALA A 20 -3.26 5.22 -0.89
N TYR A 21 -4.34 5.76 -0.35
CA TYR A 21 -5.69 5.64 -0.89
C TYR A 21 -6.02 6.89 -1.70
N GLY A 22 -6.16 6.72 -3.01
CA GLY A 22 -6.71 7.73 -3.92
C GLY A 22 -8.19 7.49 -4.19
N SER A 23 -8.77 8.30 -5.07
CA SER A 23 -10.19 8.21 -5.44
C SER A 23 -10.54 6.92 -6.21
N ASP A 24 -9.71 6.52 -7.18
CA ASP A 24 -9.95 5.32 -8.00
C ASP A 24 -8.85 4.25 -7.85
N ARG A 25 -7.70 4.61 -7.27
CA ARG A 25 -6.57 3.70 -7.11
C ARG A 25 -6.03 3.64 -5.70
N VAL A 26 -5.50 2.48 -5.35
CA VAL A 26 -4.67 2.26 -4.17
C VAL A 26 -3.25 1.99 -4.65
N SER A 27 -2.30 2.75 -4.11
CA SER A 27 -0.88 2.58 -4.41
C SER A 27 -0.15 2.02 -3.19
N ALA A 28 0.68 1.01 -3.39
CA ALA A 28 1.57 0.46 -2.39
C ALA A 28 3.01 0.62 -2.86
N ARG A 29 3.92 0.95 -1.95
CA ARG A 29 5.34 1.11 -2.25
C ARG A 29 6.21 0.61 -1.11
N ASP A 30 7.46 0.33 -1.44
CA ASP A 30 8.52 0.25 -0.45
C ASP A 30 9.02 1.68 -0.13
N SER A 31 9.02 2.06 1.14
CA SER A 31 9.44 3.37 1.64
C SER A 31 10.94 3.63 1.43
N LYS A 32 11.75 2.57 1.33
CA LYS A 32 13.19 2.65 1.08
C LYS A 32 13.52 2.63 -0.42
N ASN A 33 12.57 2.29 -1.29
CA ASN A 33 12.75 2.27 -2.73
C ASN A 33 11.64 3.02 -3.49
N THR A 34 11.77 4.34 -3.57
CA THR A 34 10.91 5.22 -4.35
C THR A 34 11.60 5.58 -5.68
N PRO A 35 11.29 4.96 -6.87
CA PRO A 35 10.14 4.11 -7.26
C PRO A 35 10.51 2.68 -7.80
N PRO A 36 9.58 1.70 -8.06
CA PRO A 36 8.17 1.84 -8.42
C PRO A 36 7.14 1.34 -7.40
N SER A 37 6.03 2.07 -7.31
CA SER A 37 4.83 1.70 -6.57
C SER A 37 3.90 0.83 -7.40
N ILE A 38 3.37 -0.23 -6.81
CA ILE A 38 2.27 -0.98 -7.42
C ILE A 38 0.99 -0.17 -7.20
N SER A 39 0.29 0.17 -8.28
CA SER A 39 -0.99 0.87 -8.20
C SER A 39 -2.08 0.00 -8.80
N VAL A 40 -3.19 -0.19 -8.08
CA VAL A 40 -4.32 -1.03 -8.49
C VAL A 40 -5.64 -0.29 -8.32
N PRO A 41 -6.71 -0.65 -9.05
CA PRO A 41 -8.04 -0.08 -8.81
C PRO A 41 -8.53 -0.38 -7.39
N VAL A 42 -9.24 0.55 -6.77
CA VAL A 42 -9.79 0.42 -5.41
C VAL A 42 -10.63 -0.86 -5.25
N ARG A 43 -11.43 -1.21 -6.26
CA ARG A 43 -12.23 -2.45 -6.27
C ARG A 43 -11.39 -3.73 -6.16
N ALA A 44 -10.22 -3.75 -6.81
CA ALA A 44 -9.31 -4.89 -6.80
C ALA A 44 -8.62 -5.02 -5.44
N TRP A 45 -8.19 -3.90 -4.87
CA TRP A 45 -7.64 -3.84 -3.51
C TRP A 45 -8.63 -4.35 -2.46
N ALA A 46 -9.89 -3.91 -2.52
CA ALA A 46 -10.93 -4.37 -1.59
C ALA A 46 -11.18 -5.89 -1.70
N ARG A 47 -11.16 -6.44 -2.92
CA ARG A 47 -11.28 -7.90 -3.14
C ARG A 47 -10.07 -8.65 -2.59
N PHE A 48 -8.87 -8.12 -2.77
CA PHE A 48 -7.65 -8.69 -2.21
C PHE A 48 -7.72 -8.76 -0.67
N LEU A 49 -8.06 -7.64 -0.02
CA LEU A 49 -8.16 -7.59 1.45
C LEU A 49 -9.19 -8.57 2.03
N ARG A 50 -10.33 -8.79 1.34
CA ARG A 50 -11.30 -9.79 1.78
C ARG A 50 -10.75 -11.22 1.72
N ARG A 51 -9.91 -11.52 0.73
CA ARG A 51 -9.28 -12.85 0.59
C ARG A 51 -8.11 -13.06 1.55
N SER A 52 -7.38 -12.00 1.88
CA SER A 52 -6.18 -12.08 2.72
C SER A 52 -6.47 -12.10 4.22
N ARG A 53 -7.74 -12.00 4.65
CA ARG A 53 -8.17 -12.05 6.06
C ARG A 53 -8.46 -13.48 6.55
N GLY A 54 -7.72 -14.47 6.04
CA GLY A 54 -7.71 -15.83 6.56
C GLY A 54 -6.97 -15.91 7.88
#